data_AF-A0A1S0TFB7-F1
#
_entry.id   AF-A0A1S0TFB7-F1
#
_cell.length_a   1.000
_cell.length_b   1.000
_cell.length_c   1.000
_cell.angle_alpha   90.00
_cell.angle_beta   90.00
_cell.angle_gamma   90.00
#
_symmetry.space_group_name_H-M   'P 1'
#
loop_
_entity.id
_entity.type
_entity.pdbx_description
1 polymer ?
#
loop_
_entity_poly.entity_id
_entity_poly.type
_entity_poly.pdbx_seq_one_letter_code
_entity_poly.pdbx_strand_id
1 'polypeptide(L)' 'MTEQCPLTCNRCPGTSYRPVIPWQACFDRYGADGTSNCAAVAYLCENPLYHRLMQEQCPRTCKYC' A
#
# COMPACT_ATOMS: atom_id res chain seq x y z
N MET A 1 18.64 -10.82 20.93
CA MET A 1 18.80 -11.52 19.63
C MET A 1 17.57 -12.38 19.47
N THR A 2 16.92 -12.22 18.31
CA THR A 2 15.70 -12.85 17.77
C THR A 2 15.23 -14.14 18.47
N GLU A 3 13.94 -14.41 18.63
CA GLU A 3 13.08 -14.91 17.55
C GLU A 3 11.63 -15.03 18.06
N GLN A 4 10.69 -14.70 17.18
CA GLN A 4 9.29 -15.17 17.19
C GLN A 4 8.42 -14.63 18.33
N CYS A 5 7.96 -13.39 18.16
CA CYS A 5 6.65 -13.02 18.70
C CYS A 5 5.61 -13.81 17.89
N PRO A 6 4.94 -14.83 18.47
CA PRO A 6 4.04 -15.70 17.75
C PRO A 6 2.84 -14.90 17.24
N LEU A 7 2.32 -15.28 16.08
CA LEU A 7 1.25 -14.65 15.28
C LEU A 7 -0.11 -14.42 16.00
N THR A 8 -0.20 -14.49 17.33
CA THR A 8 -1.44 -14.41 18.11
C THR A 8 -1.73 -13.03 18.71
N CYS A 9 -0.72 -12.17 18.84
CA CYS A 9 -0.92 -10.81 19.32
C CYS A 9 -0.99 -9.84 18.14
N ASN A 10 -2.21 -9.46 17.75
CA ASN A 10 -2.56 -8.34 16.88
C ASN A 10 -1.92 -7.02 17.34
N ARG A 11 -0.61 -6.89 17.16
CA ARG A 11 0.21 -5.77 17.64
C ARG A 11 1.12 -5.23 16.53
N CYS A 12 0.68 -5.31 15.28
CA CYS A 12 1.14 -4.39 14.25
C CYS A 12 0.33 -3.09 14.38
N PRO A 13 0.96 -1.90 14.37
CA PRO A 13 0.22 -0.65 14.33
C PRO A 13 -0.31 -0.45 12.91
N GLY A 14 -1.63 -0.52 12.76
CA GLY A 14 -2.34 -0.02 11.59
C GLY A 14 -2.46 -1.00 10.43
N THR A 15 -3.47 -1.86 10.47
CA THR A 15 -4.62 -1.77 9.56
C THR A 15 -5.60 -2.85 9.96
N SER A 16 -6.85 -2.46 10.13
CA SER A 16 -7.97 -3.34 10.40
C SER A 16 -7.99 -4.48 9.36
N TYR A 17 -7.59 -5.67 9.76
CA TYR A 17 -7.64 -6.89 8.95
C TYR A 17 -9.12 -7.32 8.82
N ARG A 18 -9.91 -6.48 8.15
CA ARG A 18 -11.15 -6.91 7.53
C ARG A 18 -10.73 -7.89 6.43
N PRO A 19 -11.37 -9.06 6.28
CA PRO A 19 -11.09 -9.93 5.15
C PRO A 19 -11.35 -9.14 3.87
N VAL A 20 -10.27 -8.68 3.25
CA VAL A 20 -10.32 -7.86 2.05
C VAL A 20 -10.61 -8.83 0.92
N ILE A 21 -11.83 -8.77 0.41
CA ILE A 21 -12.23 -9.41 -0.84
C ILE A 21 -11.16 -9.02 -1.88
N PRO A 22 -10.70 -9.90 -2.78
CA PRO A 22 -9.55 -9.64 -3.67
C PRO A 22 -9.68 -8.39 -4.57
N TRP A 23 -10.87 -7.77 -4.62
CA TRP A 23 -11.13 -6.48 -5.27
C TRP A 23 -10.95 -5.23 -4.40
N GLN A 24 -10.68 -5.36 -3.10
CA GLN A 24 -10.56 -4.23 -2.17
C GLN A 24 -9.12 -4.01 -1.67
N ALA A 25 -8.14 -4.69 -2.24
CA ALA A 25 -6.72 -4.43 -2.00
C ALA A 25 -6.26 -3.13 -2.68
N CYS A 26 -7.04 -2.06 -2.52
CA CYS A 26 -6.60 -0.70 -2.80
C CYS A 26 -5.84 -0.21 -1.57
N PHE A 27 -4.57 -0.56 -1.51
CA PHE A 27 -3.61 0.03 -0.60
C PHE A 27 -2.39 0.44 -1.41
N ASP A 28 -1.77 1.55 -1.02
CA ASP A 28 -0.53 1.97 -1.62
C ASP A 28 0.59 1.00 -1.20
N ARG A 29 1.34 0.50 -2.18
CA ARG A 29 2.53 -0.31 -1.95
C ARG A 29 3.64 0.60 -1.45
N TYR A 30 4.34 0.13 -0.44
CA TYR A 30 5.51 0.80 0.13
C TYR A 30 6.78 0.09 -0.30
N GLY A 31 7.87 0.86 -0.43
CA GLY A 31 9.19 0.30 -0.69
C GLY A 31 9.73 -0.49 0.50
N ALA A 32 10.87 -1.16 0.31
CA ALA A 32 11.55 -1.89 1.37
C ALA A 32 11.86 -1.02 2.61
N ASP A 33 11.96 0.30 2.42
CA ASP A 33 12.19 1.30 3.46
C ASP A 33 10.94 1.62 4.31
N GLY A 34 9.82 0.92 4.08
CA GLY A 34 8.56 1.13 4.80
C GLY A 34 7.87 2.45 4.50
N THR A 35 8.39 3.23 3.55
CA THR A 35 7.86 4.54 3.16
C THR A 35 7.15 4.42 1.82
N SER A 36 5.91 4.92 1.72
CA SER A 36 5.19 5.04 0.47
C SER A 36 5.44 6.42 -0.14
N ASN A 37 6.31 6.49 -1.15
CA ASN A 37 6.54 7.73 -1.90
C ASN A 37 5.34 8.15 -2.76
N CYS A 38 4.23 7.40 -2.73
CA CYS A 38 3.01 7.68 -3.49
C CYS A 38 2.53 9.13 -3.35
N ALA A 39 2.57 9.71 -2.15
CA ALA A 39 2.20 11.12 -1.94
C ALA A 39 3.12 12.10 -2.69
N ALA A 40 4.43 11.81 -2.77
CA ALA A 40 5.39 12.62 -3.50
C ALA A 40 5.24 12.46 -5.02
N VAL A 41 4.73 11.33 -5.49
CA VAL A 41 4.51 11.02 -6.91
C VAL A 41 3.05 11.13 -7.34
N ALA A 42 2.19 11.76 -6.54
CA ALA A 42 0.77 11.93 -6.86
C ALA A 42 0.57 12.71 -8.18
N TYR A 43 1.50 13.59 -8.55
CA TYR A 43 1.47 14.29 -9.85
C TYR A 43 1.68 13.34 -11.04
N LEU A 44 2.27 12.16 -10.84
CA LEU A 44 2.44 11.15 -11.90
C LEU A 44 1.13 10.44 -12.24
N CYS A 45 0.08 10.56 -11.41
CA CYS A 45 -1.25 10.03 -11.74
C CYS A 45 -1.82 10.68 -13.01
N GLU A 46 -1.52 11.97 -13.24
CA GLU A 46 -1.95 12.73 -14.42
C GLU A 46 -1.08 12.43 -15.65
N ASN A 47 0.07 11.77 -15.47
CA ASN A 47 0.98 11.46 -16.54
C ASN A 47 0.67 10.06 -17.13
N PRO A 48 0.23 9.96 -18.40
CA PRO A 48 -0.20 8.69 -18.99
C PRO A 48 0.92 7.63 -19.05
N LEU A 49 2.19 8.04 -19.09
CA LEU A 49 3.33 7.11 -19.04
C LEU A 49 3.41 6.36 -17.71
N TYR A 50 3.06 7.01 -16.61
CA TYR A 50 3.16 6.46 -15.27
C TYR A 50 1.82 5.94 -14.73
N HIS A 51 0.73 6.17 -15.45
CA HIS A 51 -0.61 5.76 -15.08
C HIS A 51 -0.73 4.26 -14.73
N ARG A 52 -0.07 3.39 -15.51
CA ARG A 52 -0.06 1.94 -15.25
C ARG A 52 0.71 1.58 -13.98
N LEU A 53 1.90 2.18 -13.81
CA LEU A 53 2.73 2.00 -12.62
C LEU A 53 2.00 2.50 -11.36
N MET A 54 1.36 3.65 -11.46
CA MET A 54 0.58 4.25 -10.37
C MET A 54 -0.65 3.41 -10.02
N GLN A 55 -1.32 2.78 -11.00
CA GLN A 55 -2.40 1.83 -10.72
C GLN A 55 -1.91 0.59 -9.96
N GLU A 56 -0.74 0.06 -10.30
CA GLU A 56 -0.21 -1.14 -9.66
C GLU A 56 0.39 -0.85 -8.28
N GLN A 57 1.06 0.29 -8.14
CA GLN A 57 1.84 0.66 -6.96
C GLN A 57 1.07 1.58 -6.00
N CYS A 58 0.31 2.55 -6.49
CA CYS A 58 -0.33 3.59 -5.67
C CYS A 58 -1.82 3.80 -6.04
N PRO A 59 -2.65 2.74 -6.07
CA PRO A 59 -4.03 2.86 -6.54
C PRO A 59 -4.90 3.73 -5.62
N ARG A 60 -4.58 3.84 -4.32
CA ARG A 60 -5.31 4.74 -3.41
C ARG A 60 -4.95 6.20 -3.64
N THR A 61 -3.66 6.49 -3.81
CA THR A 61 -3.20 7.86 -3.98
C THR A 61 -3.76 8.49 -5.25
N CYS A 62 -3.84 7.71 -6.32
CA CYS A 62 -4.45 8.14 -7.57
C CYS A 62 -5.97 7.92 -7.66
N LYS A 63 -6.63 7.50 -6.58
CA LYS A 63 -8.09 7.26 -6.50
C LYS A 63 -8.63 6.31 -7.59
N TYR A 64 -7.88 5.25 -7.89
CA TYR A 64 -8.35 4.17 -8.78
C TYR A 64 -9.25 3.16 -8.06
N CYS A 65 -9.29 3.22 -6.73
CA CYS A 65 -10.49 2.96 -5.94
C CYS A 65 -10.91 4.26 -5.23
#